data_AF-A0AAU5XVI0-F1
#
_entry.id   AF-A0AAU5XVI0-F1
#
_cell.length_a   1.000
_cell.length_b   1.000
_cell.length_c   1.000
_cell.angle_alpha   90.00
_cell.angle_beta   90.00
_cell.angle_gamma   90.00
#
_symmetry.space_group_name_H-M   'P 1'
#
loop_
_entity.id
_entity.type
_entity.pdbx_description
1 polymer ?
#
loop_
_entity_poly.entity_id
_entity_poly.type
_entity_poly.pdbx_seq_one_letter_code
_entity_poly.pdbx_strand_id
1 'polypeptide(L)'
;MTGEFVGRVREADLLAARLDEARSGRGRLVLITGEPGIGKTRLAQETVARAAAAGVPVAWGRASDDEGSPPYWIFRQIVSAGRQAAACPRRR
;
A
#
# COMPACT_ATOMS: atom_id res chain seq x y z
N MET A 1 18.24 5.08 3.37
CA MET A 1 18.08 6.51 3.06
C MET A 1 16.61 6.91 3.22
N THR A 2 16.18 7.22 4.43
CA THR A 2 14.85 7.78 4.71
C THR A 2 14.97 9.30 4.66
N GLY A 3 14.89 9.87 3.46
CA GLY A 3 14.66 11.31 3.31
C GLY A 3 13.26 11.64 3.86
N GLU A 4 13.16 12.79 4.52
CA GLU A 4 11.90 13.35 5.00
C GLU A 4 10.92 13.48 3.81
N PHE A 5 9.68 13.05 4.00
CA PHE A 5 8.67 13.14 2.95
C PHE A 5 8.14 14.58 2.92
N VAL A 6 8.73 15.40 2.05
CA VAL A 6 8.39 16.82 1.93
C VAL A 6 7.51 17.07 0.71
N GLY A 7 6.46 17.89 0.90
CA GLY A 7 5.45 18.18 -0.13
C GLY A 7 4.34 17.12 -0.18
N ARG A 8 3.42 17.25 -1.15
CA ARG A 8 2.30 16.31 -1.37
C ARG A 8 1.29 16.19 -0.21
N VAL A 9 1.14 17.26 0.57
CA VAL A 9 0.22 17.32 1.71
C VAL A 9 -1.20 16.96 1.27
N ARG A 10 -1.68 17.54 0.17
CA ARG A 10 -3.03 17.26 -0.35
C ARG A 10 -3.25 15.79 -0.69
N GLU A 11 -2.29 15.15 -1.35
CA GLU A 11 -2.39 13.74 -1.72
C GLU A 11 -2.25 12.81 -0.52
N ALA A 12 -1.38 13.17 0.44
CA ALA A 12 -1.22 12.44 1.68
C ALA A 12 -2.49 12.53 2.55
N ASP A 13 -3.13 13.69 2.62
CA ASP A 13 -4.40 13.92 3.32
C ASP A 13 -5.55 13.16 2.65
N LEU A 14 -5.59 13.17 1.31
CA LEU A 14 -6.55 12.39 0.54
C LEU A 14 -6.42 10.90 0.88
N LEU A 15 -5.21 10.35 0.86
CA LEU A 15 -4.95 8.93 1.16
C LEU A 15 -5.26 8.59 2.63
N ALA A 16 -4.94 9.49 3.56
CA ALA A 16 -5.30 9.35 4.98
C ALA A 16 -6.82 9.26 5.16
N ALA A 17 -7.58 10.17 4.54
CA ALA A 17 -9.04 10.13 4.60
C ALA A 17 -9.63 8.86 3.99
N ARG A 18 -9.04 8.33 2.89
CA ARG A 18 -9.48 7.04 2.31
C ARG A 18 -9.14 5.85 3.22
N LEU A 19 -8.01 5.90 3.92
CA LEU A 19 -7.65 4.88 4.90
C LEU A 19 -8.64 4.86 6.07
N ASP A 20 -9.06 6.02 6.57
CA ASP A 20 -10.07 6.11 7.63
C ASP A 20 -11.44 5.61 7.16
N GLU A 21 -11.85 5.93 5.91
CA GLU A 21 -13.04 5.33 5.31
C GLU A 21 -12.94 3.80 5.23
N ALA A 22 -11.80 3.27 4.81
CA ALA A 22 -11.57 1.82 4.73
C ALA A 22 -11.66 1.16 6.10
N ARG A 23 -11.13 1.79 7.16
CA ARG A 23 -11.25 1.34 8.55
C ARG A 23 -12.70 1.33 9.04
N SER A 24 -13.54 2.24 8.53
CA SER A 24 -15.00 2.25 8.76
C SER A 24 -15.78 1.20 7.93
N GLY A 25 -15.09 0.33 7.20
CA GLY A 25 -15.70 -0.72 6.36
C GLY A 25 -15.99 -0.30 4.92
N ARG A 26 -15.61 0.92 4.50
CA ARG A 26 -15.82 1.42 3.13
C ARG A 26 -14.51 1.45 2.36
N GLY A 27 -14.17 0.32 1.74
CA GLY A 27 -12.99 0.20 0.88
C GLY A 27 -13.08 1.09 -0.37
N ARG A 28 -11.93 1.55 -0.85
CA ARG A 28 -11.79 2.40 -2.04
C ARG A 28 -10.61 1.94 -2.89
N LEU A 29 -10.71 2.12 -4.20
CA LEU A 29 -9.58 2.02 -5.12
C LEU A 29 -9.02 3.42 -5.38
N VAL A 30 -7.73 3.60 -5.17
CA VAL A 30 -7.04 4.86 -5.47
C VAL A 30 -5.92 4.58 -6.47
N LEU A 31 -5.87 5.36 -7.54
CA LEU A 31 -4.82 5.28 -8.56
C LEU A 31 -3.89 6.49 -8.43
N ILE A 32 -2.59 6.24 -8.24
CA ILE A 32 -1.57 7.28 -8.16
C ILE A 32 -0.87 7.36 -9.52
N THR A 33 -1.10 8.44 -10.25
CA THR A 33 -0.50 8.73 -11.56
C THR A 33 0.43 9.94 -11.49
N GLY A 34 1.24 10.14 -12.53
CA GLY A 34 2.14 11.29 -12.65
C GLY A 34 3.49 10.92 -13.25
N GLU A 35 4.34 11.94 -13.43
CA GLU A 35 5.63 11.81 -14.11
C GLU A 35 6.58 10.80 -13.46
N PRO A 36 7.47 10.15 -14.25
CA PRO A 36 8.58 9.36 -13.72
C PRO A 36 9.37 10.16 -12.67
N GLY A 37 9.76 9.51 -11.58
CA GLY A 37 10.55 10.15 -10.52
C GLY A 37 9.80 11.11 -9.58
N ILE A 38 8.54 11.46 -9.84
CA ILE A 38 7.76 12.42 -9.03
C ILE A 38 7.42 11.96 -7.59
N GLY A 39 7.83 10.76 -7.19
CA GLY A 39 7.64 10.25 -5.83
C GLY A 39 6.36 9.43 -5.61
N LYS A 40 5.71 8.91 -6.66
CA LYS A 40 4.50 8.05 -6.56
C LYS A 40 4.70 6.86 -5.61
N THR A 41 5.79 6.12 -5.78
CA THR A 41 6.13 4.98 -4.92
C THR A 41 6.39 5.41 -3.49
N ARG A 42 7.01 6.58 -3.29
CA ARG A 42 7.28 7.11 -1.96
C ARG A 42 5.98 7.50 -1.23
N LEU A 43 5.04 8.14 -1.93
CA LEU A 43 3.71 8.46 -1.39
C LEU A 43 2.92 7.20 -1.01
N ALA A 44 2.98 6.16 -1.84
CA ALA A 44 2.34 4.88 -1.53
C ALA A 44 2.98 4.20 -0.32
N GLN A 45 4.32 4.21 -0.20
CA GLN A 45 5.04 3.69 0.97
C GLN A 45 4.70 4.45 2.26
N GLU A 46 4.56 5.78 2.18
CA GLU A 46 4.15 6.61 3.33
C GLU A 46 2.74 6.24 3.79
N THR A 47 1.81 6.01 2.85
CA THR A 47 0.45 5.55 3.16
C THR A 47 0.46 4.19 3.83
N VAL A 48 1.30 3.27 3.36
CA VAL A 48 1.51 1.95 3.98
C VAL A 48 2.05 2.09 5.41
N ALA A 49 3.02 2.96 5.63
CA ALA A 49 3.58 3.21 6.96
C ALA A 49 2.51 3.73 7.94
N ARG A 50 1.66 4.66 7.49
CA ARG A 50 0.51 5.16 8.28
C ARG A 50 -0.51 4.07 8.58
N ALA A 51 -0.86 3.24 7.59
CA ALA A 51 -1.77 2.12 7.78
C ALA A 51 -1.22 1.11 8.80
N ALA A 52 0.05 0.75 8.70
CA ALA A 52 0.72 -0.13 9.66
C ALA A 52 0.75 0.46 11.07
N ALA A 53 1.06 1.75 11.21
CA ALA A 53 1.03 2.45 12.50
C ALA A 53 -0.39 2.50 13.11
N ALA A 54 -1.43 2.50 12.29
CA ALA A 54 -2.83 2.43 12.71
C ALA A 54 -3.33 0.99 12.94
N GLY A 55 -2.45 -0.02 12.88
CA GLY A 55 -2.80 -1.44 13.07
C GLY A 55 -3.61 -2.05 11.91
N VAL A 56 -3.64 -1.39 10.76
CA VAL A 56 -4.33 -1.90 9.56
C VAL A 56 -3.38 -2.87 8.85
N PRO A 57 -3.81 -4.12 8.58
CA PRO A 57 -3.00 -5.05 7.80
C PRO A 57 -2.73 -4.50 6.40
N VAL A 58 -1.47 -4.60 5.95
CA VAL A 58 -1.05 -4.14 4.63
C VAL A 58 -0.44 -5.30 3.85
N ALA A 59 -0.75 -5.37 2.57
CA ALA A 59 -0.05 -6.19 1.59
C ALA A 59 0.50 -5.29 0.48
N TRP A 60 1.69 -5.64 -0.03
CA TRP A 60 2.34 -4.93 -1.11
C TRP A 60 2.64 -5.90 -2.25
N GLY A 61 2.45 -5.45 -3.49
CA GLY A 61 2.77 -6.22 -4.67
C GLY A 61 3.31 -5.33 -5.78
N ARG A 62 4.04 -5.94 -6.72
CA ARG A 62 4.62 -5.25 -7.88
C ARG A 62 4.22 -5.94 -9.16
N ALA A 63 3.78 -5.16 -10.16
CA ALA A 63 3.72 -5.63 -11.53
C ALA A 63 5.15 -5.79 -12.05
N SER A 64 5.43 -6.90 -12.71
CA SER A 64 6.61 -7.06 -13.54
C SER A 64 6.16 -7.50 -14.91
N ASP A 65 6.78 -6.94 -15.95
CA ASP A 65 6.58 -7.38 -17.34
C ASP A 65 7.58 -8.47 -17.73
N ASP A 66 8.29 -9.05 -16.75
CA ASP A 66 9.25 -10.12 -16.97
C ASP A 66 8.58 -11.34 -17.60
N GLU A 67 9.25 -11.90 -18.60
CA GLU A 67 8.86 -13.10 -19.32
C GLU A 67 8.85 -14.30 -18.36
N GLY A 68 7.67 -14.61 -17.82
CA GLY A 68 7.48 -15.62 -16.77
C GLY A 68 6.51 -15.21 -15.65
N SER A 69 6.08 -13.95 -15.61
CA SER A 69 5.07 -13.50 -14.63
C SER A 69 3.72 -14.22 -14.88
N PRO A 70 3.22 -15.03 -13.93
CA PRO A 70 1.94 -15.71 -14.11
C PRO A 70 0.76 -14.73 -14.20
N PRO A 71 -0.38 -15.13 -14.79
CA PRO A 71 -1.60 -14.33 -14.74
C PRO A 71 -1.94 -13.90 -13.32
N TYR A 72 -2.40 -12.64 -13.17
CA TYR A 72 -2.77 -12.05 -11.89
C TYR A 72 -1.62 -12.03 -10.85
N TRP A 73 -0.36 -11.90 -11.30
CA TRP A 73 0.84 -11.96 -10.46
C TRP A 73 0.76 -11.10 -9.18
N ILE A 74 0.31 -9.85 -9.31
CA ILE A 74 0.14 -8.93 -8.18
C ILE A 74 -0.84 -9.51 -7.14
N PHE A 75 -1.96 -10.06 -7.58
CA PHE A 75 -2.96 -10.63 -6.67
C PHE A 75 -2.43 -11.88 -5.96
N ARG A 76 -1.62 -12.70 -6.64
CA ARG A 76 -0.96 -13.85 -5.99
C ARG A 76 -0.02 -13.41 -4.88
N GLN A 77 0.76 -12.34 -5.10
CA GLN A 77 1.62 -11.75 -4.06
C GLN A 77 0.78 -11.28 -2.86
N ILE A 78 -0.29 -10.52 -3.12
CA ILE A 78 -1.17 -9.96 -2.09
C ILE A 78 -1.86 -11.04 -1.26
N VAL A 79 -2.45 -12.05 -1.90
CA VAL A 79 -3.13 -13.15 -1.21
C VAL A 79 -2.14 -13.97 -0.37
N SER A 80 -0.94 -14.24 -0.91
CA SER A 80 0.11 -14.94 -0.16
C SER A 80 0.53 -14.16 1.09
N ALA A 81 0.74 -12.85 0.95
CA ALA A 81 1.08 -11.98 2.08
C ALA A 81 -0.04 -11.95 3.14
N GLY A 82 -1.30 -11.84 2.72
CA GLY A 82 -2.45 -11.88 3.62
C GLY A 82 -2.57 -13.20 4.39
N ARG A 83 -2.29 -14.34 3.74
CA ARG A 83 -2.27 -15.65 4.41
C ARG A 83 -1.19 -15.74 5.48
N GLN A 84 0.00 -15.21 5.21
CA GLN A 84 1.11 -15.20 6.17
C GLN A 84 0.81 -14.31 7.38
N ALA A 85 0.21 -13.14 7.15
CA ALA A 85 -0.22 -12.24 8.21
C ALA A 85 -1.31 -12.86 9.11
N ALA A 86 -2.24 -13.62 8.54
CA ALA A 86 -3.27 -14.34 9.29
C ALA A 86 -2.74 -15.58 10.02
N ALA A 87 -1.68 -16.22 9.50
CA ALA A 87 -1.06 -17.40 10.08
C ALA A 87 -0.07 -17.09 11.23
N CYS A 88 0.43 -15.85 11.33
CA CYS A 88 1.25 -15.43 12.46
C CYS A 88 0.38 -15.45 13.74
N PRO A 89 0.74 -16.22 14.79
CA PRO A 89 0.00 -16.20 16.04
C PRO A 89 0.00 -14.76 16.55
N ARG A 90 -1.19 -14.16 16.71
CA ARG A 90 -1.33 -12.81 17.27
C ARG A 90 -0.60 -12.78 18.60
N ARG A 91 0.59 -12.19 18.65
CA ARG A 91 1.33 -11.96 19.90
C ARG A 91 0.41 -11.11 20.79
N ARG A 92 -0.03 -11.73 21.89
CA ARG A 92 -0.73 -11.06 22.99
C ARG A 92 0.19 -10.03 23.65
#